data_AF-A0A2G2A158-F1
#
_entry.id   AF-A0A2G2A158-F1
#
_cell.length_a   1.000
_cell.length_b   1.000
_cell.length_c   1.000
_cell.angle_alpha   90.00
_cell.angle_beta   90.00
_cell.angle_gamma   90.00
#
_symmetry.space_group_name_H-M   'P 1'
#
loop_
_entity.id
_entity.type
_entity.pdbx_description
1 polymer ?
#
loop_
_entity_poly.entity_id
_entity_poly.type
_entity_poly.pdbx_seq_one_letter_code
_entity_poly.pdbx_strand_id
1 'polypeptide(L)'
;MTIKQDMDDFLDAELDGLVPLEDYADTSEDLPEEGEQELIQVITLEPGEIDPRLKLLSHSSRTTLHKCPRKYQLYRLSSDETPLEELAQIGQNVTFAYGTAVGVGVQSTLEGKTPTQIFMDTFLSWDTDLLDDNPKQKKSFWLAMFAVQKFIALRENGFLDEYELVYYPDPAEPTGPLLPAVELAFVINFSNGFAYRGFVDAVLRHKDTGEIMVLEAKTSSAIANPATFKNSGQALGYSVILDLLFPELSSYVVLYLVYETKSYEYKELPFQKSLLQRALWLQELMIDTQMIELYESYEVYPMHGESCFDFFRECEYLGLCTLQTENLVKPLTQKILDKIAKDEARYTFKIDFDELVETQIRKAGL
;
A
#
# COMPACT_ATOMS: atom_id res chain seq x y z
N MET A 1 52.33 -19.29 -2.82
CA MET A 1 52.42 -20.59 -2.14
C MET A 1 53.07 -20.32 -0.78
N THR A 2 52.37 -20.22 0.36
CA THR A 2 50.93 -20.42 0.65
C THR A 2 50.72 -19.83 2.05
N ILE A 3 50.24 -18.59 2.26
CA ILE A 3 48.84 -18.12 2.48
C ILE A 3 47.94 -19.05 3.34
N LYS A 4 48.45 -20.16 3.90
CA LYS A 4 47.66 -21.07 4.74
C LYS A 4 48.06 -21.11 6.22
N GLN A 5 49.16 -20.46 6.61
CA GLN A 5 49.67 -20.55 7.98
C GLN A 5 49.41 -19.31 8.85
N ASP A 6 49.03 -18.16 8.27
CA ASP A 6 48.72 -16.95 9.04
C ASP A 6 47.23 -16.78 9.37
N MET A 7 46.35 -17.69 8.90
CA MET A 7 44.90 -17.59 9.08
C MET A 7 44.39 -18.43 10.26
N ASP A 8 45.17 -19.44 10.68
CA ASP A 8 44.83 -20.28 11.84
C ASP A 8 45.19 -19.57 13.16
N ASP A 9 46.26 -18.78 13.21
CA ASP A 9 46.64 -18.00 14.41
C ASP A 9 45.76 -16.76 14.66
N PHE A 10 44.95 -16.33 13.68
CA PHE A 10 44.03 -15.20 13.82
C PHE A 10 42.65 -15.60 14.35
N LEU A 11 42.29 -16.89 14.25
CA LEU A 11 40.98 -17.41 14.66
C LEU A 11 40.94 -17.87 16.14
N ASP A 12 42.10 -18.01 16.79
CA ASP A 12 42.20 -18.62 18.13
C ASP A 12 42.38 -17.62 19.29
N ALA A 13 42.35 -16.30 19.07
CA ALA A 13 42.75 -15.31 20.09
C ALA A 13 41.68 -14.34 20.63
N GLU A 14 40.43 -14.32 20.14
CA GLU A 14 39.36 -13.44 20.69
C GLU A 14 37.99 -14.12 20.80
N LEU A 15 37.96 -15.34 21.33
CA LEU A 15 36.71 -16.07 21.64
C LEU A 15 36.57 -16.40 23.13
N ASP A 16 37.26 -15.66 24.00
CA ASP A 16 37.32 -15.93 25.44
C ASP A 16 36.41 -15.02 26.29
N GLY A 17 35.21 -14.75 25.77
CA GLY A 17 34.19 -13.93 26.43
C GLY A 17 32.75 -14.18 26.00
N LEU A 18 32.49 -15.23 25.20
CA LEU A 18 31.13 -15.59 24.79
C LEU A 18 30.56 -16.64 25.74
N VAL A 19 29.42 -16.27 26.33
CA VAL A 19 28.56 -17.08 27.20
C VAL A 19 28.26 -18.42 26.49
N PRO A 20 28.26 -19.57 27.21
CA PRO A 20 28.00 -20.87 26.61
C PRO A 20 26.72 -20.86 25.79
N LEU A 21 26.86 -21.29 24.54
CA LEU A 21 25.81 -21.38 23.53
C LEU A 21 24.94 -22.63 23.75
N GLU A 22 24.46 -22.79 24.99
CA GLU A 22 23.61 -23.91 25.42
C GLU A 22 22.21 -23.45 25.89
N ASP A 23 21.91 -22.15 25.88
CA ASP A 23 20.59 -21.58 26.23
C ASP A 23 19.86 -20.86 25.07
N TYR A 24 20.25 -21.09 23.81
CA TYR A 24 19.50 -20.65 22.62
C TYR A 24 18.98 -21.82 21.77
N ALA A 25 18.65 -22.93 22.44
CA ALA A 25 17.83 -23.99 21.87
C ALA A 25 16.40 -23.88 22.43
N ASP A 26 15.70 -22.81 22.05
CA ASP A 26 14.24 -22.77 22.08
C ASP A 26 13.70 -22.10 20.80
N THR A 27 14.28 -22.52 19.68
CA THR A 27 13.66 -22.44 18.35
C THR A 27 13.12 -23.83 18.01
N SER A 28 12.17 -24.32 18.82
CA SER A 28 11.16 -25.23 18.30
C SER A 28 9.95 -24.40 17.90
N GLU A 29 10.08 -23.66 16.79
CA GLU A 29 8.92 -23.31 15.99
C GLU A 29 8.40 -24.62 15.38
N ASP A 30 7.31 -25.11 15.97
CA ASP A 30 6.21 -25.80 15.34
C ASP A 30 6.59 -26.81 14.23
N LEU A 31 7.17 -27.93 14.66
CA LEU A 31 6.83 -29.19 13.99
C LEU A 31 5.32 -29.38 14.16
N PRO A 32 4.55 -29.62 13.08
CA PRO A 32 3.10 -29.74 13.19
C PRO A 32 2.80 -30.90 14.13
N GLU A 33 2.26 -30.57 15.30
CA GLU A 33 1.64 -31.58 16.16
C GLU A 33 0.56 -32.26 15.32
N GLU A 34 0.74 -33.56 15.11
CA GLU A 34 -0.23 -34.41 14.46
C GLU A 34 -1.56 -34.34 15.25
N GLY A 35 -2.57 -33.69 14.69
CA GLY A 35 -3.96 -34.12 14.93
C GLY A 35 -4.94 -33.17 15.61
N GLU A 36 -4.79 -31.85 15.53
CA GLU A 36 -5.96 -30.96 15.63
C GLU A 36 -6.33 -30.44 14.24
N GLN A 37 -7.28 -31.12 13.58
CA GLN A 37 -8.02 -30.50 12.49
C GLN A 37 -8.83 -29.36 13.11
N GLU A 38 -8.28 -28.14 13.13
CA GLU A 38 -9.06 -26.93 13.39
C GLU A 38 -10.27 -26.97 12.43
N LEU A 39 -11.46 -27.20 12.99
CA LEU A 39 -12.69 -27.19 12.21
C LEU A 39 -12.83 -25.77 11.63
N ILE A 40 -12.71 -25.66 10.30
CA ILE A 40 -12.87 -24.39 9.61
C ILE A 40 -14.32 -23.94 9.81
N GLN A 41 -14.53 -22.94 10.66
CA GLN A 41 -15.84 -22.37 10.90
C GLN A 41 -16.24 -21.50 9.72
N VAL A 42 -17.07 -22.06 8.84
CA VAL A 42 -17.66 -21.37 7.69
C VAL A 42 -18.84 -20.53 8.17
N ILE A 43 -18.88 -19.28 7.72
CA ILE A 43 -19.93 -18.31 8.04
C ILE A 43 -20.89 -18.25 6.86
N THR A 44 -22.18 -18.39 7.16
CA THR A 44 -23.25 -18.20 6.17
C THR A 44 -23.85 -16.82 6.40
N LEU A 45 -23.94 -16.02 5.34
CA LEU A 45 -24.54 -14.69 5.37
C LEU A 45 -26.07 -14.80 5.30
N GLU A 46 -26.77 -13.85 5.90
CA GLU A 46 -28.23 -13.77 5.77
C GLU A 46 -28.63 -13.37 4.35
N PRO A 47 -29.81 -13.79 3.85
CA PRO A 47 -30.26 -13.41 2.52
C PRO A 47 -30.29 -11.88 2.32
N GLY A 48 -29.55 -11.39 1.34
CA GLY A 48 -29.43 -9.96 1.04
C GLY A 48 -28.26 -9.24 1.74
N GLU A 49 -27.49 -9.93 2.59
CA GLU A 49 -26.21 -9.38 3.07
C GLU A 49 -25.12 -9.51 2.00
N ILE A 50 -24.43 -8.40 1.77
CA ILE A 50 -23.23 -8.36 0.93
C ILE A 50 -22.04 -8.89 1.74
N ASP A 51 -21.24 -9.75 1.11
CA ASP A 51 -20.00 -10.26 1.70
C ASP A 51 -19.08 -9.12 2.18
N PRO A 52 -18.67 -9.09 3.46
CA PRO A 52 -17.81 -8.04 4.01
C PRO A 52 -16.54 -7.79 3.20
N ARG A 53 -16.01 -8.80 2.50
CA ARG A 53 -14.82 -8.64 1.64
C ARG A 53 -15.06 -7.66 0.49
N LEU A 54 -16.28 -7.58 -0.03
CA LEU A 54 -16.68 -6.64 -1.09
C LEU A 54 -16.93 -5.22 -0.56
N LYS A 55 -17.12 -5.05 0.75
CA LYS A 55 -17.36 -3.74 1.36
C LYS A 55 -16.08 -2.93 1.60
N LEU A 56 -14.93 -3.58 1.49
CA LEU A 56 -13.62 -3.02 1.83
C LEU A 56 -12.91 -2.43 0.60
N LEU A 57 -13.14 -1.14 0.35
CA LEU A 57 -12.59 -0.38 -0.76
C LEU A 57 -11.19 0.20 -0.47
N SER A 58 -10.49 0.52 -1.55
CA SER A 58 -9.18 1.17 -1.61
C SER A 58 -9.01 1.78 -3.01
N HIS A 59 -8.02 2.64 -3.21
CA HIS A 59 -7.77 3.21 -4.54
C HIS A 59 -7.54 2.13 -5.62
N SER A 60 -6.74 1.11 -5.30
CA SER A 60 -6.45 0.00 -6.23
C SER A 60 -7.70 -0.84 -6.53
N SER A 61 -8.49 -1.17 -5.51
CA SER A 61 -9.70 -1.97 -5.71
C SER A 61 -10.80 -1.20 -6.48
N ARG A 62 -10.95 0.11 -6.27
CA ARG A 62 -11.82 0.97 -7.10
C ARG A 62 -11.37 1.02 -8.55
N THR A 63 -10.07 1.13 -8.79
CA THR A 63 -9.53 1.06 -10.16
C THR A 63 -9.90 -0.27 -10.82
N THR A 64 -9.82 -1.38 -10.09
CA THR A 64 -10.27 -2.70 -10.59
C THR A 64 -11.77 -2.73 -10.84
N LEU A 65 -12.60 -2.20 -9.92
CA LEU A 65 -14.06 -2.10 -10.07
C LEU A 65 -14.44 -1.33 -11.34
N HIS A 66 -13.84 -0.16 -11.57
CA HIS A 66 -14.11 0.67 -12.75
C HIS A 66 -13.64 0.02 -14.05
N LYS A 67 -12.55 -0.75 -14.02
CA LYS A 67 -12.05 -1.47 -15.19
C LYS A 67 -12.87 -2.70 -15.53
N CYS A 68 -13.23 -3.50 -14.53
CA CYS A 68 -13.99 -4.74 -14.69
C CYS A 68 -14.62 -5.15 -13.35
N PRO A 69 -15.93 -4.89 -13.15
CA PRO A 69 -16.63 -5.27 -11.94
C PRO A 69 -16.51 -6.76 -11.61
N ARG A 70 -16.55 -7.65 -12.61
CA ARG A 70 -16.39 -9.10 -12.39
C ARG A 70 -15.02 -9.45 -11.83
N LYS A 71 -13.95 -8.84 -12.34
CA LYS A 71 -12.60 -9.02 -11.80
C LYS A 71 -12.51 -8.54 -10.36
N TYR A 72 -13.13 -7.40 -10.06
CA TYR A 72 -13.20 -6.89 -8.70
C TYR A 72 -13.85 -7.90 -7.74
N GLN A 73 -15.03 -8.42 -8.10
CA GLN A 73 -15.75 -9.39 -7.27
C GLN A 73 -14.90 -10.63 -6.97
N LEU A 74 -14.36 -11.26 -8.02
CA LEU A 74 -13.54 -12.46 -7.92
C LEU A 74 -12.28 -12.24 -7.06
N TYR A 75 -11.57 -11.14 -7.32
CA TYR A 75 -10.39 -10.76 -6.54
C TYR A 75 -10.70 -10.54 -5.05
N ARG A 76 -11.78 -9.83 -4.73
CA ARG A 76 -12.16 -9.56 -3.34
C ARG A 76 -12.61 -10.82 -2.61
N LEU A 77 -13.30 -11.73 -3.29
CA LEU A 77 -13.75 -13.00 -2.73
C LEU A 77 -12.66 -14.09 -2.72
N SER A 78 -11.42 -13.72 -3.05
CA SER A 78 -10.26 -14.62 -3.05
C SER A 78 -10.50 -15.86 -3.90
N SER A 79 -11.10 -15.66 -5.08
CA SER A 79 -11.41 -16.76 -5.99
C SER A 79 -10.17 -17.42 -6.55
N ASP A 80 -10.33 -18.63 -7.05
CA ASP A 80 -9.27 -19.32 -7.77
C ASP A 80 -8.87 -18.55 -9.03
N GLU A 81 -7.56 -18.36 -9.18
CA GLU A 81 -6.94 -17.72 -10.33
C GLU A 81 -6.50 -18.79 -11.32
N THR A 82 -6.54 -18.47 -12.61
CA THR A 82 -5.86 -19.28 -13.62
C THR A 82 -4.37 -19.18 -13.34
N PRO A 83 -3.65 -20.29 -13.11
CA PRO A 83 -2.24 -20.25 -12.81
C PRO A 83 -1.50 -19.49 -13.91
N LEU A 84 -0.85 -18.39 -13.53
CA LEU A 84 0.09 -17.73 -14.40
C LEU A 84 1.30 -18.64 -14.61
N GLU A 85 1.99 -18.47 -15.73
CA GLU A 85 3.32 -19.07 -15.90
C GLU A 85 4.22 -18.62 -14.74
N GLU A 86 5.02 -19.53 -14.19
CA GLU A 86 5.85 -19.32 -13.00
C GLU A 86 6.68 -18.01 -13.08
N LEU A 87 7.29 -17.75 -14.23
CA LEU A 87 8.06 -16.53 -14.49
C LEU A 87 7.22 -15.25 -14.43
N ALA A 88 5.95 -15.30 -14.86
CA ALA A 88 5.05 -14.17 -14.81
C ALA A 88 4.61 -13.85 -13.37
N GLN A 89 4.44 -14.89 -12.55
CA GLN A 89 4.15 -14.78 -11.12
C GLN A 89 5.33 -14.17 -10.36
N ILE A 90 6.54 -14.71 -10.55
CA ILE A 90 7.78 -14.17 -9.97
C ILE A 90 7.92 -12.69 -10.34
N GLY A 91 7.78 -12.36 -11.63
CA GLY A 91 7.87 -10.99 -12.10
C GLY A 91 6.82 -10.06 -11.49
N GLN A 92 5.63 -10.55 -11.12
CA GLN A 92 4.59 -9.78 -10.44
C GLN A 92 4.94 -9.55 -8.97
N ASN A 93 5.36 -10.59 -8.25
CA ASN A 93 5.78 -10.50 -6.85
C ASN A 93 6.93 -9.49 -6.69
N VAL A 94 7.98 -9.62 -7.52
CA VAL A 94 9.10 -8.66 -7.58
C VAL A 94 8.62 -7.24 -7.86
N THR A 95 7.58 -7.06 -8.68
CA THR A 95 7.07 -5.72 -9.02
C THR A 95 6.44 -5.03 -7.82
N PHE A 96 5.71 -5.78 -6.99
CA PHE A 96 5.09 -5.29 -5.77
C PHE A 96 6.15 -5.04 -4.68
N ALA A 97 6.99 -6.03 -4.40
CA ALA A 97 8.12 -5.93 -3.46
C ALA A 97 8.98 -4.70 -3.72
N TYR A 98 9.31 -4.46 -5.00
CA TYR A 98 10.06 -3.29 -5.44
C TYR A 98 9.38 -1.96 -5.12
N GLY A 99 8.07 -1.87 -5.33
CA GLY A 99 7.32 -0.64 -5.02
C GLY A 99 7.33 -0.34 -3.53
N THR A 100 7.04 -1.36 -2.71
CA THR A 100 7.03 -1.27 -1.24
C THR A 100 8.40 -0.86 -0.71
N ALA A 101 9.46 -1.56 -1.12
CA ALA A 101 10.81 -1.31 -0.62
C ALA A 101 11.33 0.09 -0.97
N VAL A 102 11.10 0.56 -2.19
CA VAL A 102 11.46 1.92 -2.58
C VAL A 102 10.65 2.96 -1.79
N GLY A 103 9.35 2.72 -1.57
CA GLY A 103 8.50 3.59 -0.75
C GLY A 103 9.02 3.73 0.69
N VAL A 104 9.30 2.61 1.35
CA VAL A 104 9.88 2.56 2.71
C VAL A 104 11.23 3.29 2.75
N GLY A 105 12.12 3.04 1.78
CA GLY A 105 13.42 3.73 1.73
C GLY A 105 13.29 5.25 1.57
N VAL A 106 12.33 5.72 0.77
CA VAL A 106 12.01 7.16 0.63
C VAL A 106 11.50 7.73 1.95
N GLN A 107 10.56 7.05 2.62
CA GLN A 107 9.99 7.47 3.90
C GLN A 107 11.07 7.53 4.99
N SER A 108 11.89 6.48 5.15
CA SER A 108 13.00 6.45 6.11
C SER A 108 14.02 7.55 5.86
N THR A 109 14.24 7.93 4.60
CA THR A 109 15.10 9.08 4.25
C THR A 109 14.50 10.40 4.72
N LEU A 110 13.17 10.59 4.59
CA LEU A 110 12.48 11.80 5.04
C LEU A 110 12.42 11.91 6.57
N GLU A 111 12.34 10.78 7.27
CA GLU A 111 12.45 10.72 8.74
C GLU A 111 13.83 11.13 9.27
N GLY A 112 14.83 11.26 8.40
CA GLY A 112 16.20 11.61 8.79
C GLY A 112 16.98 10.45 9.41
N LYS A 113 16.60 9.21 9.12
CA LYS A 113 17.36 8.02 9.53
C LYS A 113 18.73 7.98 8.85
N THR A 114 19.68 7.30 9.46
CA THR A 114 21.01 7.11 8.86
C THR A 114 20.94 6.21 7.61
N PRO A 115 21.88 6.33 6.65
CA PRO A 115 21.90 5.47 5.47
C PRO A 115 21.82 3.97 5.79
N THR A 116 22.51 3.51 6.84
CA THR A 116 22.47 2.12 7.29
C THR A 116 21.06 1.70 7.73
N GLN A 117 20.36 2.55 8.50
CA GLN A 117 18.99 2.28 8.92
C GLN A 117 18.03 2.27 7.73
N ILE A 118 18.17 3.24 6.81
CA ILE A 118 17.34 3.31 5.59
C ILE A 118 17.48 2.02 4.77
N PHE A 119 18.71 1.54 4.58
CA PHE A 119 18.98 0.29 3.85
C PHE A 119 18.45 -0.94 4.58
N MET A 120 18.50 -0.95 5.91
CA MET A 120 17.94 -2.04 6.70
C MET A 120 16.40 -2.06 6.60
N ASP A 121 15.73 -0.92 6.75
CA ASP A 121 14.28 -0.80 6.59
C ASP A 121 13.84 -1.26 5.19
N THR A 122 14.58 -0.82 4.16
CA THR A 122 14.36 -1.25 2.77
C THR A 122 14.51 -2.76 2.61
N PHE A 123 15.55 -3.35 3.22
CA PHE A 123 15.78 -4.80 3.19
C PHE A 123 14.67 -5.58 3.89
N LEU A 124 14.27 -5.17 5.10
CA LEU A 124 13.24 -5.83 5.88
C LEU A 124 11.84 -5.75 5.26
N SER A 125 11.60 -4.75 4.40
CA SER A 125 10.34 -4.60 3.65
C SER A 125 10.25 -5.46 2.39
N TRP A 126 11.34 -6.09 1.96
CA TRP A 126 11.36 -6.94 0.77
C TRP A 126 10.73 -8.31 1.06
N ASP A 127 9.61 -8.62 0.41
CA ASP A 127 8.75 -9.77 0.73
C ASP A 127 8.83 -10.92 -0.30
N THR A 128 9.87 -10.96 -1.13
CA THR A 128 10.09 -11.99 -2.13
C THR A 128 11.53 -12.49 -2.12
N ASP A 129 11.89 -13.48 -2.95
CA ASP A 129 13.26 -13.98 -3.00
C ASP A 129 14.20 -12.82 -3.41
N LEU A 130 15.36 -12.72 -2.75
CA LEU A 130 16.34 -11.67 -3.01
C LEU A 130 16.98 -11.79 -4.40
N LEU A 131 17.03 -13.00 -4.94
CA LEU A 131 17.62 -13.30 -6.24
C LEU A 131 16.61 -13.20 -7.39
N ASP A 132 15.31 -13.15 -7.08
CA ASP A 132 14.28 -12.96 -8.08
C ASP A 132 14.39 -11.57 -8.73
N ASP A 133 14.19 -11.56 -10.04
CA ASP A 133 14.21 -10.33 -10.82
C ASP A 133 13.11 -10.28 -11.89
N ASN A 134 12.84 -9.06 -12.35
CA ASN A 134 11.99 -8.79 -13.50
C ASN A 134 12.81 -7.99 -14.52
N PRO A 135 13.53 -8.67 -15.43
CA PRO A 135 14.42 -8.04 -16.40
C PRO A 135 13.70 -7.06 -17.32
N LYS A 136 12.44 -7.34 -17.69
CA LYS A 136 11.62 -6.53 -18.60
C LYS A 136 11.31 -5.16 -18.01
N GLN A 137 11.05 -5.11 -16.70
CA GLN A 137 10.74 -3.87 -15.98
C GLN A 137 11.94 -3.28 -15.24
N LYS A 138 13.12 -3.93 -15.30
CA LYS A 138 14.32 -3.52 -14.55
C LYS A 138 14.04 -3.39 -13.05
N LYS A 139 13.42 -4.41 -12.48
CA LYS A 139 13.12 -4.49 -11.05
C LYS A 139 13.81 -5.69 -10.44
N SER A 140 14.49 -5.48 -9.32
CA SER A 140 15.12 -6.47 -8.47
C SER A 140 15.45 -5.79 -7.14
N PHE A 141 15.80 -6.56 -6.12
CA PHE A 141 16.19 -6.01 -4.82
C PHE A 141 17.33 -4.98 -4.96
N TRP A 142 18.38 -5.32 -5.70
CA TRP A 142 19.54 -4.44 -5.92
C TRP A 142 19.18 -3.13 -6.61
N LEU A 143 18.24 -3.18 -7.56
CA LEU A 143 17.76 -1.98 -8.25
C LEU A 143 16.82 -1.14 -7.38
N ALA A 144 16.17 -1.72 -6.36
CA ALA A 144 15.41 -0.98 -5.37
C ALA A 144 16.36 -0.20 -4.45
N MET A 145 17.41 -0.86 -3.96
CA MET A 145 18.47 -0.21 -3.17
C MET A 145 19.11 0.95 -3.94
N PHE A 146 19.37 0.76 -5.24
CA PHE A 146 19.88 1.83 -6.09
C PHE A 146 18.92 3.02 -6.20
N ALA A 147 17.61 2.77 -6.31
CA ALA A 147 16.61 3.84 -6.34
C ALA A 147 16.58 4.62 -5.02
N VAL A 148 16.72 3.94 -3.88
CA VAL A 148 16.79 4.58 -2.56
C VAL A 148 18.08 5.41 -2.43
N GLN A 149 19.24 4.86 -2.84
CA GLN A 149 20.50 5.61 -2.90
C GLN A 149 20.39 6.88 -3.75
N LYS A 150 19.71 6.80 -4.90
CA LYS A 150 19.45 7.96 -5.76
C LYS A 150 18.62 9.01 -5.03
N PHE A 151 17.62 8.61 -4.25
CA PHE A 151 16.81 9.55 -3.48
C PHE A 151 17.60 10.21 -2.34
N ILE A 152 18.41 9.44 -1.60
CA ILE A 152 19.34 9.99 -0.59
C ILE A 152 20.25 11.05 -1.23
N ALA A 153 20.87 10.72 -2.37
CA ALA A 153 21.71 11.67 -3.09
C ALA A 153 20.94 12.91 -3.57
N LEU A 154 19.67 12.78 -3.99
CA LEU A 154 18.84 13.94 -4.33
C LEU A 154 18.62 14.86 -3.13
N ARG A 155 18.31 14.28 -1.96
CA ARG A 155 18.15 15.03 -0.70
C ARG A 155 19.44 15.74 -0.30
N GLU A 156 20.59 15.08 -0.40
CA GLU A 156 21.90 15.69 -0.11
C GLU A 156 22.24 16.84 -1.06
N ASN A 157 21.72 16.82 -2.29
CA ASN A 157 21.89 17.89 -3.28
C ASN A 157 20.83 19.00 -3.16
N GLY A 158 20.03 18.99 -2.11
CA GLY A 158 19.08 20.05 -1.76
C GLY A 158 17.65 19.87 -2.24
N PHE A 159 17.29 18.68 -2.77
CA PHE A 159 15.92 18.38 -3.12
C PHE A 159 15.02 18.43 -1.88
N LEU A 160 13.94 19.23 -1.91
CA LEU A 160 13.01 19.44 -0.78
C LEU A 160 13.66 20.06 0.48
N ASP A 161 14.78 20.79 0.36
CA ASP A 161 15.42 21.45 1.52
C ASP A 161 14.54 22.52 2.18
N GLU A 162 13.67 23.15 1.41
CA GLU A 162 12.71 24.14 1.87
C GLU A 162 11.53 23.51 2.64
N TYR A 163 11.44 22.18 2.63
CA TYR A 163 10.37 21.42 3.27
C TYR A 163 10.90 20.65 4.49
N GLU A 164 10.03 20.49 5.48
CA GLU A 164 10.24 19.65 6.65
C GLU A 164 9.12 18.61 6.77
N LEU A 165 9.46 17.45 7.36
CA LEU A 165 8.48 16.42 7.65
C LEU A 165 7.51 16.90 8.74
N VAL A 166 6.22 16.69 8.53
CA VAL A 166 5.20 17.01 9.54
C VAL A 166 5.26 15.95 10.64
N TYR A 167 5.08 16.39 11.89
CA TYR A 167 4.93 15.51 13.04
C TYR A 167 3.59 15.81 13.73
N TYR A 168 2.92 14.77 14.22
CA TYR A 168 1.60 14.87 14.85
C TYR A 168 1.56 14.06 16.16
N PRO A 169 0.72 14.47 17.14
CA PRO A 169 0.55 13.70 18.36
C PRO A 169 -0.16 12.39 18.06
N ASP A 170 0.28 11.29 18.69
CA ASP A 170 -0.43 10.02 18.61
C ASP A 170 -1.86 10.20 19.16
N PRO A 171 -2.93 9.88 18.40
CA PRO A 171 -4.29 9.91 18.90
C PRO A 171 -4.51 9.01 20.14
N ALA A 172 -3.76 7.91 20.27
CA ALA A 172 -3.83 7.01 21.40
C ALA A 172 -3.06 7.53 22.62
N GLU A 173 -1.96 8.26 22.40
CA GLU A 173 -1.13 8.86 23.46
C GLU A 173 -0.81 10.34 23.17
N PRO A 174 -1.78 11.26 23.38
CA PRO A 174 -1.62 12.67 23.00
C PRO A 174 -0.50 13.43 23.73
N THR A 175 -0.04 12.89 24.87
CA THR A 175 1.08 13.44 25.66
C THR A 175 2.44 12.80 25.33
N GLY A 176 2.45 11.83 24.41
CA GLY A 176 3.65 11.11 23.99
C GLY A 176 4.53 11.88 23.01
N PRO A 177 5.60 11.25 22.50
CA PRO A 177 6.40 11.82 21.43
C PRO A 177 5.55 12.01 20.16
N LEU A 178 5.86 13.06 19.40
CA LEU A 178 5.19 13.25 18.12
C LEU A 178 5.64 12.18 17.13
N LEU A 179 4.68 11.63 16.38
CA LEU A 179 4.91 10.65 15.34
C LEU A 179 5.18 11.35 14.00
N PRO A 180 6.09 10.83 13.17
CA PRO A 180 6.31 11.34 11.83
C PRO A 180 5.09 11.09 10.94
N ALA A 181 4.73 12.06 10.11
CA ALA A 181 3.63 11.96 9.16
C ALA A 181 4.01 11.16 7.90
N VAL A 182 4.50 9.94 8.09
CA VAL A 182 4.82 8.96 7.04
C VAL A 182 3.91 7.74 7.18
N GLU A 183 3.58 7.12 6.05
CA GLU A 183 2.70 5.94 5.96
C GLU A 183 1.39 6.08 6.77
N LEU A 184 0.75 7.25 6.69
CA LEU A 184 -0.45 7.54 7.49
C LEU A 184 -1.62 6.69 7.03
N ALA A 185 -1.96 5.68 7.82
CA ALA A 185 -3.06 4.77 7.58
C ALA A 185 -4.41 5.40 7.99
N PHE A 186 -5.36 5.44 7.06
CA PHE A 186 -6.72 5.90 7.33
C PHE A 186 -7.80 4.98 6.77
N VAL A 187 -8.96 5.04 7.41
CA VAL A 187 -10.20 4.42 6.96
C VAL A 187 -11.35 5.41 7.05
N ILE A 188 -12.16 5.44 5.99
CA ILE A 188 -13.41 6.18 5.92
C ILE A 188 -14.55 5.17 6.00
N ASN A 189 -15.33 5.23 7.06
CA ASN A 189 -16.47 4.35 7.27
C ASN A 189 -17.74 4.98 6.68
N PHE A 190 -18.50 4.18 5.95
CA PHE A 190 -19.79 4.56 5.39
C PHE A 190 -20.90 3.97 6.24
N SER A 191 -22.03 4.67 6.32
CA SER A 191 -23.20 4.23 7.09
C SER A 191 -23.83 2.93 6.55
N ASN A 192 -23.60 2.56 5.29
CA ASN A 192 -24.01 1.28 4.69
C ASN A 192 -23.01 0.12 4.95
N GLY A 193 -22.02 0.32 5.82
CA GLY A 193 -21.03 -0.69 6.21
C GLY A 193 -19.89 -0.88 5.21
N PHE A 194 -19.80 -0.04 4.18
CA PHE A 194 -18.60 0.05 3.35
C PHE A 194 -17.49 0.80 4.08
N ALA A 195 -16.25 0.51 3.72
CA ALA A 195 -15.09 1.21 4.23
C ALA A 195 -14.10 1.51 3.11
N TYR A 196 -13.65 2.75 2.98
CA TYR A 196 -12.58 3.14 2.06
C TYR A 196 -11.26 3.31 2.82
N ARG A 197 -10.22 2.61 2.38
CA ARG A 197 -8.93 2.52 3.09
C ARG A 197 -7.80 3.09 2.24
N GLY A 198 -6.86 3.74 2.89
CA GLY A 198 -5.69 4.30 2.22
C GLY A 198 -4.52 4.56 3.16
N PHE A 199 -3.38 4.86 2.54
CA PHE A 199 -2.13 5.22 3.19
C PHE A 199 -1.57 6.46 2.50
N VAL A 200 -1.05 7.41 3.27
CA VAL A 200 -0.33 8.58 2.75
C VAL A 200 1.15 8.33 2.90
N ASP A 201 1.95 8.42 1.83
CA ASP A 201 3.39 8.11 1.93
C ASP A 201 4.12 9.09 2.83
N ALA A 202 3.99 10.40 2.60
CA ALA A 202 4.52 11.41 3.51
C ALA A 202 3.80 12.76 3.40
N VAL A 203 3.72 13.49 4.52
CA VAL A 203 3.23 14.87 4.58
C VAL A 203 4.37 15.82 4.95
N LEU A 204 4.59 16.81 4.10
CA LEU A 204 5.64 17.82 4.23
C LEU A 204 5.04 19.21 4.40
N ARG A 205 5.77 20.09 5.09
CA ARG A 205 5.43 21.50 5.26
C ARG A 205 6.57 22.38 4.78
N HIS A 206 6.27 23.40 3.99
CA HIS A 206 7.26 24.41 3.62
C HIS A 206 7.65 25.25 4.83
N LYS A 207 8.95 25.43 5.08
CA LYS A 207 9.50 26.09 6.27
C LYS A 207 9.10 27.56 6.38
N ASP A 208 9.15 28.30 5.27
CA ASP A 208 8.82 29.75 5.27
C ASP A 208 7.33 30.06 5.08
N THR A 209 6.68 29.42 4.10
CA THR A 209 5.28 29.73 3.74
C THR A 209 4.25 28.96 4.57
N GLY A 210 4.64 27.83 5.18
CA GLY A 210 3.72 26.91 5.85
C GLY A 210 2.85 26.10 4.90
N GLU A 211 3.07 26.16 3.59
CA GLU A 211 2.31 25.40 2.60
C GLU A 211 2.48 23.89 2.81
N ILE A 212 1.37 23.15 2.72
CA ILE A 212 1.35 21.70 2.91
C ILE A 212 1.48 20.99 1.57
N MET A 213 2.41 20.04 1.52
CA MET A 213 2.64 19.16 0.39
C MET A 213 2.48 17.70 0.83
N VAL A 214 1.77 16.91 0.05
CA VAL A 214 1.76 15.45 0.20
C VAL A 214 2.66 14.84 -0.85
N LEU A 215 3.62 14.05 -0.41
CA LEU A 215 4.48 13.27 -1.29
C LEU A 215 3.80 11.92 -1.56
N GLU A 216 3.75 11.54 -2.84
CA GLU A 216 3.32 10.22 -3.29
C GLU A 216 4.46 9.57 -4.07
N ALA A 217 5.10 8.55 -3.49
CA ALA A 217 6.20 7.83 -4.10
C ALA A 217 5.65 6.72 -5.01
N LYS A 218 6.04 6.73 -6.29
CA LYS A 218 5.66 5.69 -7.26
C LYS A 218 6.88 5.13 -7.97
N THR A 219 6.79 3.87 -8.38
CA THR A 219 7.76 3.27 -9.31
C THR A 219 7.07 2.93 -10.62
N SER A 220 7.70 3.23 -11.75
CA SER A 220 7.14 2.98 -13.08
C SER A 220 8.20 2.47 -14.04
N SER A 221 7.84 1.48 -14.85
CA SER A 221 8.70 0.99 -15.96
C SER A 221 8.43 1.69 -17.30
N ALA A 222 7.48 2.61 -17.30
CA ALA A 222 7.15 3.51 -18.41
C ALA A 222 7.46 4.96 -18.03
N ILE A 223 7.66 5.80 -19.05
CA ILE A 223 7.84 7.24 -18.86
C ILE A 223 6.60 7.80 -18.16
N ALA A 224 6.79 8.46 -17.03
CA ALA A 224 5.70 8.98 -16.22
C ALA A 224 5.03 10.14 -16.95
N ASN A 225 3.74 9.98 -17.23
CA ASN A 225 2.94 10.97 -17.95
C ASN A 225 2.03 11.72 -16.97
N PRO A 226 2.03 13.07 -16.94
CA PRO A 226 1.14 13.83 -16.07
C PRO A 226 -0.34 13.41 -16.17
N ALA A 227 -0.80 12.97 -17.35
CA ALA A 227 -2.17 12.54 -17.58
C ALA A 227 -2.61 11.34 -16.73
N THR A 228 -1.70 10.43 -16.35
CA THR A 228 -2.02 9.27 -15.51
C THR A 228 -2.19 9.63 -14.03
N PHE A 229 -1.67 10.79 -13.60
CA PHE A 229 -1.64 11.17 -12.18
C PHE A 229 -2.56 12.35 -11.85
N LYS A 230 -2.76 13.29 -12.78
CA LYS A 230 -3.53 14.53 -12.56
C LYS A 230 -4.92 14.27 -11.98
N ASN A 231 -5.62 13.27 -12.52
CA ASN A 231 -6.98 12.90 -12.13
C ASN A 231 -7.03 11.66 -11.23
N SER A 232 -5.90 11.19 -10.71
CA SER A 232 -5.91 10.06 -9.78
C SER A 232 -6.62 10.44 -8.49
N GLY A 233 -7.63 9.64 -8.12
CA GLY A 233 -8.39 9.79 -6.88
C GLY A 233 -7.60 9.40 -5.62
N GLN A 234 -6.43 8.74 -5.77
CA GLN A 234 -5.62 8.30 -4.63
C GLN A 234 -5.26 9.50 -3.75
N ALA A 235 -4.76 10.57 -4.38
CA ALA A 235 -4.27 11.72 -3.63
C ALA A 235 -5.37 12.70 -3.17
N LEU A 236 -6.61 12.50 -3.62
CA LEU A 236 -7.77 13.20 -3.07
C LEU A 236 -8.19 12.61 -1.72
N GLY A 237 -7.97 11.31 -1.50
CA GLY A 237 -8.18 10.69 -0.19
C GLY A 237 -7.29 11.26 0.91
N TYR A 238 -6.17 11.88 0.56
CA TYR A 238 -5.24 12.45 1.54
C TYR A 238 -5.77 13.72 2.20
N SER A 239 -6.63 14.46 1.49
CA SER A 239 -7.30 15.65 2.04
C SER A 239 -8.05 15.37 3.34
N VAL A 240 -8.51 14.14 3.52
CA VAL A 240 -9.25 13.68 4.69
C VAL A 240 -8.36 13.69 5.94
N ILE A 241 -7.12 13.18 5.85
CA ILE A 241 -6.16 13.26 6.95
C ILE A 241 -5.66 14.69 7.13
N LEU A 242 -5.41 15.39 6.02
CA LEU A 242 -4.92 16.77 6.10
C LEU A 242 -5.90 17.70 6.82
N ASP A 243 -7.20 17.47 6.72
CA ASP A 243 -8.20 18.23 7.48
C ASP A 243 -8.09 18.03 8.99
N LEU A 244 -7.76 16.81 9.43
CA LEU A 244 -7.57 16.51 10.85
C LEU A 244 -6.29 17.17 11.38
N LEU A 245 -5.21 17.09 10.61
CA LEU A 245 -3.92 17.67 10.98
C LEU A 245 -3.91 19.19 10.84
N PHE A 246 -4.63 19.73 9.85
CA PHE A 246 -4.66 21.15 9.48
C PHE A 246 -6.10 21.60 9.16
N PRO A 247 -6.94 21.87 10.17
CA PRO A 247 -8.35 22.21 9.97
C PRO A 247 -8.59 23.43 9.05
N GLU A 248 -7.70 24.41 9.11
CA GLU A 248 -7.77 25.66 8.32
C GLU A 248 -7.25 25.51 6.87
N LEU A 249 -6.78 24.32 6.49
CA LEU A 249 -6.22 24.10 5.16
C LEU A 249 -7.32 24.11 4.09
N SER A 250 -7.11 24.94 3.06
CA SER A 250 -8.05 25.12 1.95
C SER A 250 -7.54 24.51 0.63
N SER A 251 -6.23 24.37 0.47
CA SER A 251 -5.62 23.69 -0.67
C SER A 251 -4.27 23.12 -0.28
N TYR A 252 -3.81 22.13 -1.03
CA TYR A 252 -2.52 21.49 -0.83
C TYR A 252 -1.96 21.04 -2.17
N VAL A 253 -0.64 20.83 -2.19
CA VAL A 253 0.07 20.29 -3.35
C VAL A 253 0.26 18.81 -3.15
N VAL A 254 0.01 18.01 -4.19
CA VAL A 254 0.44 16.62 -4.23
C VAL A 254 1.62 16.52 -5.17
N LEU A 255 2.77 16.12 -4.65
CA LEU A 255 3.96 15.81 -5.43
C LEU A 255 4.02 14.32 -5.68
N TYR A 256 3.68 13.89 -6.90
CA TYR A 256 3.99 12.53 -7.32
C TYR A 256 5.47 12.47 -7.67
N LEU A 257 6.22 11.72 -6.88
CA LEU A 257 7.64 11.46 -7.09
C LEU A 257 7.75 10.06 -7.72
N VAL A 258 7.92 10.03 -9.05
CA VAL A 258 7.92 8.79 -9.81
C VAL A 258 9.34 8.38 -10.16
N TYR A 259 9.81 7.25 -9.62
CA TYR A 259 11.04 6.63 -10.06
C TYR A 259 10.81 5.83 -11.34
N GLU A 260 11.44 6.26 -12.43
CA GLU A 260 11.40 5.57 -13.71
C GLU A 260 12.48 4.48 -13.76
N THR A 261 12.08 3.21 -13.69
CA THR A 261 13.03 2.08 -13.52
C THR A 261 13.93 1.82 -14.73
N LYS A 262 13.58 2.35 -15.91
CA LYS A 262 14.37 2.18 -17.13
C LYS A 262 15.39 3.29 -17.37
N SER A 263 15.09 4.52 -16.94
CA SER A 263 15.99 5.67 -17.02
C SER A 263 16.80 5.84 -15.73
N TYR A 264 16.35 5.25 -14.62
CA TYR A 264 16.92 5.38 -13.29
C TYR A 264 16.88 6.82 -12.74
N GLU A 265 15.82 7.54 -13.08
CA GLU A 265 15.62 8.93 -12.71
C GLU A 265 14.31 9.10 -11.94
N TYR A 266 14.32 10.04 -11.00
CA TYR A 266 13.11 10.51 -10.36
C TYR A 266 12.50 11.64 -11.18
N LYS A 267 11.19 11.55 -11.40
CA LYS A 267 10.40 12.58 -12.05
C LYS A 267 9.41 13.17 -11.08
N GLU A 268 9.43 14.49 -10.99
CA GLU A 268 8.54 15.28 -10.15
C GLU A 268 7.31 15.71 -10.92
N LEU A 269 6.13 15.44 -10.37
CA LEU A 269 4.84 15.80 -10.95
C LEU A 269 3.96 16.45 -9.87
N PRO A 270 4.10 17.76 -9.64
CA PRO A 270 3.28 18.49 -8.68
C PRO A 270 1.88 18.80 -9.26
N PHE A 271 0.85 18.59 -8.45
CA PHE A 271 -0.53 18.96 -8.78
C PHE A 271 -1.21 19.63 -7.59
N GLN A 272 -1.79 20.81 -7.82
CA GLN A 272 -2.69 21.42 -6.85
C GLN A 272 -3.98 20.61 -6.75
N LYS A 273 -4.43 20.33 -5.54
CA LYS A 273 -5.76 19.74 -5.28
C LYS A 273 -6.64 20.78 -4.59
N SER A 274 -7.87 20.89 -5.07
CA SER A 274 -8.87 21.86 -4.60
C SER A 274 -10.02 21.20 -3.86
N LEU A 275 -10.74 21.97 -3.05
CA LEU A 275 -11.95 21.54 -2.34
C LEU A 275 -13.03 21.00 -3.30
N LEU A 276 -13.16 21.58 -4.50
CA LEU A 276 -14.13 21.10 -5.49
C LEU A 276 -13.81 19.68 -5.96
N GLN A 277 -12.55 19.40 -6.27
CA GLN A 277 -12.12 18.06 -6.70
C GLN A 277 -12.35 17.03 -5.60
N ARG A 278 -12.14 17.42 -4.33
CA ARG A 278 -12.45 16.57 -3.19
C ARG A 278 -13.95 16.28 -3.07
N ALA A 279 -14.80 17.29 -3.22
CA ALA A 279 -16.25 17.10 -3.14
C ALA A 279 -16.76 16.13 -4.23
N LEU A 280 -16.26 16.28 -5.46
CA LEU A 280 -16.56 15.34 -6.55
C LEU A 280 -16.08 13.92 -6.24
N TRP A 281 -14.89 13.77 -5.67
CA TRP A 281 -14.35 12.47 -5.27
C TRP A 281 -15.15 11.80 -4.15
N LEU A 282 -15.65 12.55 -3.16
CA LEU A 282 -16.54 12.01 -2.13
C LEU A 282 -17.86 11.50 -2.75
N GLN A 283 -18.40 12.22 -3.73
CA GLN A 283 -19.59 11.76 -4.47
C GLN A 283 -19.30 10.49 -5.27
N GLU A 284 -18.16 10.42 -5.97
CA GLU A 284 -17.73 9.21 -6.68
C GLU A 284 -17.60 8.01 -5.76
N LEU A 285 -17.06 8.20 -4.54
CA LEU A 285 -16.98 7.13 -3.54
C LEU A 285 -18.37 6.59 -3.17
N MET A 286 -19.34 7.46 -2.95
CA MET A 286 -20.71 7.07 -2.64
C MET A 286 -21.39 6.37 -3.84
N ILE A 287 -21.12 6.82 -5.06
CA ILE A 287 -21.62 6.15 -6.27
C ILE A 287 -21.02 4.74 -6.37
N ASP A 288 -19.74 4.57 -6.06
CA ASP A 288 -19.09 3.26 -6.12
C ASP A 288 -19.69 2.25 -5.12
N THR A 289 -20.06 2.68 -3.91
CA THR A 289 -20.73 1.79 -2.95
C THR A 289 -22.12 1.38 -3.46
N GLN A 290 -22.90 2.33 -4.00
CA GLN A 290 -24.20 2.05 -4.60
C GLN A 290 -24.12 1.12 -5.83
N MET A 291 -23.06 1.26 -6.64
CA MET A 291 -22.84 0.38 -7.79
C MET A 291 -22.56 -1.05 -7.35
N ILE A 292 -21.79 -1.26 -6.28
CA ILE A 292 -21.53 -2.59 -5.72
C ILE A 292 -22.83 -3.18 -5.17
N GLU A 293 -23.61 -2.40 -4.41
CA GLU A 293 -24.92 -2.82 -3.91
C GLU A 293 -25.85 -3.23 -5.06
N LEU A 294 -25.86 -2.47 -6.15
CA LEU A 294 -26.63 -2.79 -7.35
C LEU A 294 -26.18 -4.11 -7.97
N TYR A 295 -24.87 -4.30 -8.17
CA TYR A 295 -24.33 -5.54 -8.73
C TYR A 295 -24.64 -6.77 -7.87
N GLU A 296 -24.55 -6.64 -6.55
CA GLU A 296 -24.92 -7.69 -5.60
C GLU A 296 -26.42 -7.99 -5.65
N SER A 297 -27.29 -6.96 -5.70
CA SER A 297 -28.74 -7.14 -5.72
C SER A 297 -29.26 -7.91 -6.93
N TYR A 298 -28.54 -7.84 -8.05
CA TYR A 298 -28.86 -8.57 -9.28
C TYR A 298 -27.96 -9.78 -9.50
N GLU A 299 -26.97 -10.03 -8.62
CA GLU A 299 -25.93 -11.06 -8.75
C GLU A 299 -25.19 -11.00 -10.10
N VAL A 300 -25.12 -9.81 -10.71
CA VAL A 300 -24.55 -9.60 -12.04
C VAL A 300 -23.47 -8.53 -11.96
N TYR A 301 -22.23 -8.99 -12.16
CA TYR A 301 -21.06 -8.13 -12.30
C TYR A 301 -20.65 -8.07 -13.78
N PRO A 302 -20.73 -6.90 -14.42
CA PRO A 302 -20.34 -6.74 -15.81
C PRO A 302 -18.89 -7.15 -16.08
N MET A 303 -18.67 -7.68 -17.28
CA MET A 303 -17.35 -7.97 -17.84
C MET A 303 -17.05 -6.95 -18.93
N HIS A 304 -15.84 -6.40 -18.92
CA HIS A 304 -15.38 -5.40 -19.89
C HIS A 304 -14.19 -5.97 -20.66
N GLY A 305 -14.38 -6.18 -21.97
CA GLY A 305 -13.41 -6.86 -22.83
C GLY A 305 -12.12 -6.07 -23.02
N GLU A 306 -12.20 -4.74 -22.98
CA GLU A 306 -11.06 -3.82 -23.01
C GLU A 306 -10.10 -4.00 -21.84
N SER A 307 -10.55 -4.60 -20.74
CA SER A 307 -9.77 -4.87 -19.53
C SER A 307 -9.32 -6.34 -19.43
N CYS A 308 -9.68 -7.20 -20.38
CA CYS A 308 -9.26 -8.62 -20.40
C CYS A 308 -7.78 -8.79 -20.76
N PHE A 309 -7.16 -7.80 -21.43
CA PHE A 309 -5.75 -7.79 -21.76
C PHE A 309 -5.16 -6.42 -21.40
N ASP A 310 -4.57 -6.32 -20.21
CA ASP A 310 -4.01 -5.08 -19.68
C ASP A 310 -2.52 -5.25 -19.39
N PHE A 311 -1.73 -4.19 -19.64
CA PHE A 311 -0.27 -4.21 -19.50
C PHE A 311 0.45 -5.39 -20.20
N PHE A 312 -0.06 -5.79 -21.37
CA PHE A 312 0.42 -6.96 -22.13
C PHE A 312 0.34 -8.28 -21.37
N ARG A 313 -0.66 -8.41 -20.49
CA ARG A 313 -0.97 -9.64 -19.75
C ARG A 313 -2.45 -9.95 -19.89
N GLU A 314 -2.74 -11.22 -20.03
CA GLU A 314 -4.10 -11.73 -19.94
C GLU A 314 -4.58 -11.66 -18.50
N CYS A 315 -5.87 -11.39 -18.32
CA CYS A 315 -6.52 -11.43 -17.01
C CYS A 315 -6.43 -12.83 -16.40
N GLU A 316 -6.02 -12.91 -15.14
CA GLU A 316 -5.90 -14.14 -14.33
C GLU A 316 -7.23 -14.90 -14.18
N TYR A 317 -8.38 -14.26 -14.40
CA TYR A 317 -9.70 -14.90 -14.38
C TYR A 317 -10.28 -15.18 -15.77
N LEU A 318 -9.52 -14.92 -16.85
CA LEU A 318 -9.99 -15.16 -18.21
C LEU A 318 -10.30 -16.66 -18.39
N GLY A 319 -11.49 -16.98 -18.90
CA GLY A 319 -11.97 -18.36 -19.05
C GLY A 319 -12.70 -18.92 -17.82
N LEU A 320 -12.41 -18.42 -16.60
CA LEU A 320 -13.12 -18.80 -15.38
C LEU A 320 -14.26 -17.84 -15.04
N CYS A 321 -14.12 -16.56 -15.37
CA CYS A 321 -15.03 -15.49 -14.91
C CYS A 321 -16.50 -15.61 -15.36
N THR A 322 -16.80 -16.51 -16.31
CA THR A 322 -18.16 -16.82 -16.78
C THR A 322 -18.87 -17.89 -15.94
N LEU A 323 -18.15 -18.60 -15.08
CA LEU A 323 -18.71 -19.61 -14.18
C LEU A 323 -19.44 -18.96 -13.01
N GLN A 324 -20.31 -19.73 -12.35
CA GLN A 324 -21.03 -19.27 -11.15
C GLN A 324 -20.05 -18.92 -10.02
N THR A 325 -20.28 -17.79 -9.36
CA THR A 325 -19.40 -17.24 -8.31
C THR A 325 -19.16 -18.27 -7.19
N GLU A 326 -20.19 -18.96 -6.76
CA GLU A 326 -20.15 -19.98 -5.70
C GLU A 326 -19.12 -21.09 -5.94
N ASN A 327 -18.82 -21.41 -7.21
CA ASN A 327 -17.88 -22.46 -7.58
C ASN A 327 -16.42 -21.96 -7.69
N LEU A 328 -16.21 -20.65 -7.63
CA LEU A 328 -14.90 -20.02 -7.81
C LEU A 328 -14.34 -19.45 -6.52
N VAL A 329 -15.22 -19.06 -5.58
CA VAL A 329 -14.83 -18.27 -4.41
C VAL A 329 -14.57 -19.14 -3.20
N LYS A 330 -13.65 -18.67 -2.34
CA LYS A 330 -13.42 -19.30 -1.04
C LYS A 330 -14.56 -18.93 -0.09
N PRO A 331 -15.07 -19.90 0.69
CA PRO A 331 -16.13 -19.62 1.67
C PRO A 331 -15.65 -18.58 2.68
N LEU A 332 -16.58 -17.75 3.16
CA LEU A 332 -16.29 -16.84 4.25
C LEU A 332 -16.06 -17.66 5.53
N THR A 333 -14.96 -17.39 6.23
CA THR A 333 -14.59 -18.11 7.47
C THR A 333 -14.37 -17.12 8.60
N GLN A 334 -14.50 -17.58 9.85
CA GLN A 334 -14.21 -16.74 11.02
C GLN A 334 -12.78 -16.19 10.98
N LYS A 335 -11.80 -17.00 10.55
CA LYS A 335 -10.41 -16.58 10.35
C LYS A 335 -10.26 -15.40 9.39
N ILE A 336 -11.09 -15.32 8.35
CA ILE A 336 -11.10 -14.17 7.42
C ILE A 336 -11.67 -12.92 8.12
N LEU A 337 -12.75 -13.06 8.89
CA LEU A 337 -13.30 -11.93 9.65
C LEU A 337 -12.33 -11.42 10.72
N ASP A 338 -11.69 -12.31 11.45
CA ASP A 338 -10.68 -11.97 12.46
C ASP A 338 -9.49 -11.25 11.80
N LYS A 339 -9.08 -11.70 10.60
CA LYS A 339 -8.05 -11.02 9.82
C LYS A 339 -8.50 -9.60 9.41
N ILE A 340 -9.74 -9.44 8.95
CA ILE A 340 -10.28 -8.12 8.60
C ILE A 340 -10.26 -7.20 9.83
N ALA A 341 -10.73 -7.69 10.99
CA ALA A 341 -10.73 -6.93 12.24
C ALA A 341 -9.30 -6.56 12.69
N LYS A 342 -8.36 -7.50 12.59
CA LYS A 342 -6.93 -7.25 12.90
C LYS A 342 -6.31 -6.22 11.96
N ASP A 343 -6.60 -6.31 10.66
CA ASP A 343 -6.11 -5.33 9.69
C ASP A 343 -6.76 -3.96 9.88
N GLU A 344 -8.00 -3.90 10.40
CA GLU A 344 -8.65 -2.65 10.74
C GLU A 344 -7.97 -1.90 11.90
N ALA A 345 -7.31 -2.63 12.81
CA ALA A 345 -6.54 -2.05 13.90
C ALA A 345 -5.30 -1.27 13.43
N ARG A 346 -4.86 -1.44 12.18
CA ARG A 346 -3.71 -0.72 11.60
C ARG A 346 -4.05 0.71 11.20
N TYR A 347 -5.33 1.05 11.05
CA TYR A 347 -5.72 2.40 10.62
C TYR A 347 -5.78 3.33 11.82
N THR A 348 -4.79 4.21 11.92
CA THR A 348 -4.69 5.22 12.97
C THR A 348 -5.83 6.23 12.89
N PHE A 349 -6.20 6.65 11.68
CA PHE A 349 -7.27 7.61 11.46
C PHE A 349 -8.55 6.90 11.02
N LYS A 350 -9.57 6.91 11.88
CA LYS A 350 -10.90 6.40 11.58
C LYS A 350 -11.87 7.57 11.49
N ILE A 351 -12.56 7.67 10.36
CA ILE A 351 -13.34 8.85 10.03
C ILE A 351 -14.66 8.41 9.43
N ASP A 352 -15.75 9.04 9.85
CA ASP A 352 -17.06 8.75 9.29
C ASP A 352 -17.32 9.62 8.04
N PHE A 353 -17.90 9.00 7.02
CA PHE A 353 -18.15 9.66 5.75
C PHE A 353 -19.09 10.87 5.90
N ASP A 354 -20.10 10.76 6.77
CA ASP A 354 -21.07 11.83 7.01
C ASP A 354 -20.39 13.06 7.64
N GLU A 355 -19.46 12.86 8.58
CA GLU A 355 -18.65 13.94 9.18
C GLU A 355 -17.77 14.64 8.14
N LEU A 356 -17.24 13.90 7.16
CA LEU A 356 -16.45 14.47 6.07
C LEU A 356 -17.28 15.34 5.15
N VAL A 357 -18.51 14.90 4.84
CA VAL A 357 -19.45 15.69 4.04
C VAL A 357 -19.82 16.98 4.77
N GLU A 358 -20.12 16.91 6.07
CA GLU A 358 -20.43 18.09 6.88
C GLU A 358 -19.25 19.08 6.94
N THR A 359 -18.03 18.56 7.13
CA THR A 359 -16.82 19.38 7.14
C THR A 359 -16.60 20.06 5.79
N GLN A 360 -16.82 19.34 4.70
CA GLN A 360 -16.72 19.87 3.35
C GLN A 360 -17.74 21.00 3.10
N ILE A 361 -18.99 20.83 3.54
CA ILE A 361 -20.06 21.84 3.43
C ILE A 361 -19.67 23.09 4.22
N ARG A 362 -19.21 22.92 5.47
CA ARG A 362 -18.75 24.02 6.34
C ARG A 362 -17.62 24.82 5.70
N LYS A 363 -16.63 24.14 5.10
CA LYS A 363 -15.51 24.79 4.39
C LYS A 363 -15.94 25.50 3.11
N ALA A 364 -16.99 25.01 2.44
CA ALA A 364 -17.57 25.67 1.27
C ALA A 364 -18.40 26.92 1.62
N GLY A 365 -18.66 27.19 2.90
CA GLY A 365 -19.48 28.31 3.36
C GLY A 365 -20.96 28.15 3.01
N LEU A 366 -21.43 26.91 2.88
CA LEU A 366 -22.82 26.54 2.57
C LEU A 366 -23.61 26.12 3.81
#